data_AF-A0A0C2NF39-F1
#
_entry.id   AF-A0A0C2NF39-F1
#
_cell.length_a   1.000
_cell.length_b   1.000
_cell.length_c   1.000
_cell.angle_alpha   90.00
_cell.angle_beta   90.00
_cell.angle_gamma   90.00
#
_symmetry.space_group_name_H-M   'P 1'
#
loop_
_entity.id
_entity.type
_entity.pdbx_description
1 polymer ?
#
loop_
_entity_poly.entity_id
_entity_poly.type
_entity_poly.pdbx_seq_one_letter_code
_entity_poly.pdbx_strand_id
1 'polypeptide(L)'
;MDNAEFYFPYHPYQIQVEFIQSLYKVLEGGGVGLFQSPTGTGKTMSIICGSLKWLMDHEARLRDSKWNTSAESVVSEDPDWLRGQLYEKCALRAQSDLEKQQQILSDIDAHDQMLKKTPKCLQRNDRHFNCRSTDFNCGNQDDFKEWKQGEIADKQQLKTLKNYITKIYYCSRTHTQLSQFITQFKQTKYKSHVRTSTLASRQLLCIHPKLNKIADPQLINDKCKKYRGIFPANF
;
A
#
# COMPACT_ATOMS: atom_id res chain seq x y z
N MET A 1 1.21 31.42 -5.29
CA MET A 1 1.13 29.94 -5.23
C MET A 1 -0.17 29.64 -4.52
N ASP A 2 -1.17 29.31 -5.33
CA ASP A 2 -2.55 29.14 -4.90
C ASP A 2 -2.68 28.11 -3.79
N ASN A 3 -3.65 28.33 -2.90
CA ASN A 3 -4.02 27.46 -1.79
C ASN A 3 -4.15 26.02 -2.28
N ALA A 4 -3.08 25.22 -2.15
CA ALA A 4 -3.19 23.79 -2.27
C ALA A 4 -4.19 23.35 -1.19
N GLU A 5 -5.37 22.95 -1.61
CA GLU A 5 -6.43 22.51 -0.72
C GLU A 5 -5.98 21.19 -0.08
N PHE A 6 -5.34 21.30 1.08
CA PHE A 6 -4.93 20.15 1.86
C PHE A 6 -6.17 19.55 2.50
N TYR A 7 -6.47 18.28 2.20
CA TYR A 7 -7.55 17.58 2.89
C TYR A 7 -7.16 17.30 4.34
N PHE A 8 -7.44 18.28 5.20
CA PHE A 8 -7.27 18.19 6.64
C PHE A 8 -8.61 17.79 7.29
N PRO A 9 -8.63 16.92 8.31
CA PRO A 9 -9.87 16.44 8.92
C PRO A 9 -10.64 17.51 9.71
N TYR A 10 -10.03 18.67 9.96
CA TYR A 10 -10.61 19.85 10.61
C TYR A 10 -9.98 21.11 9.99
N HIS A 11 -10.39 22.31 10.42
CA HIS A 11 -9.74 23.53 9.95
C HIS A 11 -8.30 23.57 10.49
N PRO A 12 -7.26 23.58 9.64
CA PRO A 12 -5.88 23.55 10.10
C PRO A 12 -5.51 24.88 10.77
N TYR A 13 -4.62 24.81 11.77
CA TYR A 13 -3.99 26.00 12.33
C TYR A 13 -2.95 26.56 11.36
N GLN A 14 -2.67 27.85 11.44
CA GLN A 14 -1.69 28.52 10.59
C GLN A 14 -0.32 27.83 10.58
N ILE A 15 0.18 27.44 11.76
CA ILE A 15 1.44 26.70 11.90
C ILE A 15 1.43 25.34 11.19
N GLN A 16 0.27 24.68 11.10
CA GLN A 16 0.13 23.40 10.39
C GLN A 16 0.17 23.64 8.88
N VAL A 17 -0.48 24.71 8.40
CA VAL A 17 -0.44 25.09 6.98
C VAL A 17 1.00 25.40 6.55
N GLU A 18 1.72 26.20 7.33
CA GLU A 18 3.13 26.53 7.06
C GLU A 18 4.03 25.29 7.06
N PHE A 19 3.83 24.40 8.03
CA PHE A 19 4.56 23.13 8.11
C PHE A 19 4.30 22.27 6.86
N ILE A 20 3.02 22.12 6.48
CA ILE A 20 2.62 21.31 5.33
C ILE A 20 3.17 21.88 4.03
N GLN A 21 3.08 23.20 3.82
CA GLN A 21 3.60 23.86 2.63
C GLN A 21 5.13 23.69 2.52
N SER A 22 5.83 23.83 3.65
CA SER A 22 7.29 23.64 3.69
C SER A 22 7.66 22.19 3.40
N LEU A 23 6.92 21.23 3.96
CA LEU A 23 7.10 19.81 3.68
C LEU A 23 6.89 19.50 2.19
N TYR A 24 5.79 20.00 1.62
CA TYR A 24 5.45 19.78 0.21
C TYR A 24 6.57 20.31 -0.72
N LYS A 25 7.09 21.52 -0.46
CA LYS A 25 8.19 22.10 -1.25
C LYS A 25 9.45 21.25 -1.23
N VAL A 26 9.82 20.70 -0.07
CA VAL A 26 10.99 19.82 0.05
C VAL A 26 10.76 18.50 -0.69
N LEU A 27 9.56 17.93 -0.61
CA LEU A 27 9.23 16.70 -1.34
C LEU A 27 9.29 16.93 -2.86
N GLU A 28 8.79 18.08 -3.34
CA GLU A 28 8.82 18.43 -4.76
C GLU A 28 10.22 18.74 -5.27
N GLY A 29 11.01 19.49 -4.49
CA GLY A 29 12.39 19.84 -4.85
C GLY A 29 13.38 18.69 -4.68
N GLY A 30 12.99 17.63 -3.96
CA GLY A 30 13.88 16.57 -3.53
C GLY A 30 14.86 17.01 -2.43
N GLY A 31 15.65 16.06 -1.92
CA GLY A 31 16.66 16.31 -0.89
C GLY A 31 16.17 16.02 0.54
N VAL A 32 16.74 16.74 1.52
CA VAL A 32 16.53 16.50 2.96
C VAL A 32 15.96 17.76 3.61
N GLY A 33 14.82 17.62 4.29
CA GLY A 33 14.21 18.68 5.08
C GLY A 33 14.26 18.38 6.58
N LEU A 34 14.67 19.38 7.38
CA LEU A 34 14.66 19.32 8.83
C LEU A 34 13.51 20.18 9.35
N PHE A 35 12.50 19.54 9.95
CA PHE A 35 11.28 20.22 10.39
C PHE A 35 11.12 20.15 11.90
N GLN A 36 11.10 21.31 12.55
CA GLN A 36 10.74 21.46 13.96
C GLN A 36 9.27 21.90 14.08
N SER A 37 8.57 21.34 15.06
CA SER A 37 7.19 21.71 15.39
C SER A 37 7.00 21.52 16.89
N PRO A 38 6.38 22.49 17.61
CA PRO A 38 6.11 22.35 19.04
C PRO A 38 5.20 21.15 19.33
N THR A 39 5.38 20.52 20.50
CA THR A 39 4.53 19.41 20.93
C THR A 39 3.06 19.86 21.03
N GLY A 40 2.13 18.99 20.61
CA GLY A 40 0.69 19.28 20.66
C GLY A 40 0.14 20.02 19.43
N THR A 41 0.98 20.46 18.48
CA THR A 41 0.53 21.21 17.28
C THR A 41 0.08 20.30 16.12
N GLY A 42 -0.15 19.01 16.36
CA GLY A 42 -0.61 18.09 15.31
C GLY A 42 0.44 17.78 14.24
N LYS A 43 1.73 17.71 14.63
CA LYS A 43 2.86 17.34 13.74
C LYS A 43 2.56 16.10 12.90
N THR A 44 2.04 15.04 13.53
CA THR A 44 1.72 13.78 12.86
C THR A 44 0.67 13.97 11.76
N MET A 45 -0.45 14.62 12.07
CA MET A 45 -1.50 14.89 11.08
C MET A 45 -1.01 15.77 9.93
N SER A 46 -0.17 16.77 10.25
CA SER A 46 0.43 17.66 9.26
C SER A 46 1.34 16.89 8.29
N ILE A 47 2.18 16.00 8.80
CA ILE A 47 3.03 15.14 7.96
C ILE A 47 2.17 14.23 7.07
N ILE A 48 1.16 13.56 7.65
CA ILE A 48 0.25 12.68 6.89
C ILE A 48 -0.41 13.46 5.75
N CYS A 49 -1.03 14.59 6.04
CA CYS A 49 -1.77 15.35 5.03
C CYS A 49 -0.84 15.93 3.95
N GLY A 50 0.31 16.49 4.34
CA GLY A 50 1.23 17.09 3.39
C GLY A 50 1.89 16.06 2.47
N SER A 51 2.39 14.96 3.02
CA SER A 51 3.08 13.94 2.24
C SER A 51 2.15 13.08 1.39
N LEU A 52 0.92 12.78 1.85
CA LEU A 52 -0.06 12.05 1.05
C LEU A 52 -0.67 12.92 -0.06
N LYS A 53 -0.89 14.22 0.19
CA LYS A 53 -1.28 15.16 -0.87
C LYS A 53 -0.22 15.18 -1.97
N TRP A 54 1.04 15.34 -1.58
CA TRP A 54 2.18 15.30 -2.50
C TRP A 54 2.22 13.99 -3.30
N LEU A 55 2.04 12.84 -2.64
CA LEU A 55 2.02 11.53 -3.32
C LEU A 55 0.94 11.47 -4.39
N MET A 56 -0.29 11.89 -4.07
CA MET A 56 -1.40 11.87 -5.02
C MET A 56 -1.13 12.79 -6.22
N ASP A 57 -0.63 14.00 -5.96
CA ASP A 57 -0.33 14.97 -7.01
C ASP A 57 0.83 14.50 -7.89
N HIS A 58 1.85 13.87 -7.28
CA HIS A 58 2.99 13.30 -7.97
C HIS A 58 2.58 12.11 -8.86
N GLU A 59 1.74 11.21 -8.34
CA GLU A 59 1.21 10.08 -9.13
C GLU A 59 0.32 10.56 -10.29
N ALA A 60 -0.48 11.61 -10.08
CA ALA A 60 -1.27 12.23 -11.14
C ALA A 60 -0.36 12.82 -12.24
N ARG A 61 0.67 13.58 -11.86
CA ARG A 61 1.66 14.11 -12.82
C ARG A 61 2.38 13.01 -13.60
N LEU A 62 2.77 11.92 -12.94
CA LEU A 62 3.40 10.78 -13.62
C LEU A 62 2.45 10.10 -14.60
N ARG A 63 1.16 10.03 -14.29
CA ARG A 63 0.14 9.50 -15.20
C ARG A 63 0.00 10.39 -16.43
N ASP A 64 -0.09 11.69 -16.24
CA ASP A 64 -0.24 12.67 -17.33
C ASP A 64 1.03 12.76 -18.19
N SER A 65 2.22 12.71 -17.57
CA SER A 65 3.50 12.72 -18.28
C SER A 65 3.72 11.47 -19.14
N LYS A 66 3.27 10.29 -18.69
CA LYS A 66 3.31 9.06 -19.51
C LYS A 66 2.39 9.13 -20.72
N TRP A 67 1.20 9.71 -20.55
CA TRP A 67 0.29 9.99 -21.65
C TRP A 67 0.94 10.93 -22.67
N ASN A 68 1.51 12.05 -22.20
CA ASN A 68 2.16 13.03 -23.07
C ASN A 68 3.42 12.46 -23.75
N THR A 69 4.28 11.71 -23.05
CA THR A 69 5.49 11.10 -23.67
C THR A 69 5.14 10.05 -24.74
N SER A 70 4.04 9.31 -24.55
CA SER A 70 3.51 8.40 -25.58
C SER A 70 2.95 9.16 -26.79
N ALA A 71 2.49 10.40 -26.59
CA ALA A 71 2.01 11.28 -27.65
C ALA A 71 3.13 12.13 -28.30
N GLU A 72 4.22 12.41 -27.59
CA GLU A 72 5.28 13.35 -27.98
C GLU A 72 6.47 12.64 -28.63
N SER A 73 6.68 11.35 -28.34
CA SER A 73 7.59 10.48 -29.13
C SER A 73 7.14 10.25 -30.58
N VAL A 74 5.97 10.76 -30.97
CA VAL A 74 5.46 10.76 -32.35
C VAL A 74 5.77 12.08 -33.07
N VAL A 75 6.48 13.00 -32.41
CA VAL A 75 6.91 14.29 -32.97
C VAL A 75 8.41 14.25 -33.29
N SER A 76 8.82 13.30 -34.11
CA SER A 76 9.99 13.44 -34.99
C SER A 76 9.48 13.54 -36.43
N GLU A 77 10.34 13.88 -37.39
CA GLU A 77 10.08 14.31 -38.78
C GLU A 77 9.39 13.26 -39.70
N ASP A 78 8.48 12.46 -39.16
CA ASP A 78 7.79 11.39 -39.88
C ASP A 78 6.49 11.87 -40.56
N PRO A 79 6.14 11.33 -41.76
CA PRO A 79 4.92 11.67 -42.48
C PRO A 79 3.62 11.38 -41.70
N ASP A 80 2.56 12.14 -41.97
CA ASP A 80 1.27 12.08 -41.25
C ASP A 80 0.62 10.69 -41.20
N TRP A 81 0.77 9.89 -42.26
CA TRP A 81 0.23 8.52 -42.31
C TRP A 81 0.95 7.55 -41.36
N LEU A 82 2.25 7.80 -41.09
CA LEU A 82 3.04 6.99 -40.16
C LEU A 82 2.78 7.43 -38.71
N ARG A 83 2.55 8.72 -38.48
CA ARG A 83 2.13 9.26 -37.18
C ARG A 83 0.83 8.65 -36.69
N GLY A 84 -0.19 8.54 -37.56
CA GLY A 84 -1.49 7.95 -37.19
C GLY A 84 -1.35 6.52 -36.63
N GLN A 85 -0.54 5.68 -37.29
CA GLN A 85 -0.32 4.30 -36.89
C GLN A 85 0.55 4.16 -35.62
N LEU A 86 1.50 5.08 -35.43
CA LEU A 86 2.34 5.14 -34.22
C LEU A 86 1.55 5.65 -33.01
N TYR A 87 0.74 6.70 -33.17
CA TYR A 87 -0.20 7.17 -32.14
C TYR A 87 -1.15 6.06 -31.72
N GLU A 88 -1.73 5.33 -32.68
CA GLU A 88 -2.63 4.22 -32.39
C GLU A 88 -1.92 3.11 -31.61
N LYS A 89 -0.70 2.70 -32.01
CA LYS A 89 0.08 1.69 -31.27
C LYS A 89 0.54 2.16 -29.89
N CYS A 90 0.96 3.40 -29.73
CA CYS A 90 1.37 3.96 -28.45
C CYS A 90 0.18 4.13 -27.50
N ALA A 91 -0.96 4.62 -28.00
CA ALA A 91 -2.22 4.70 -27.26
C ALA A 91 -2.69 3.30 -26.82
N LEU A 92 -2.67 2.30 -27.70
CA LEU A 92 -3.02 0.92 -27.38
C LEU A 92 -2.09 0.31 -26.32
N ARG A 93 -0.78 0.58 -26.37
CA ARG A 93 0.17 0.12 -25.34
C ARG A 93 -0.07 0.79 -23.99
N ALA A 94 -0.25 2.11 -23.98
CA ALA A 94 -0.56 2.85 -22.76
C ALA A 94 -1.90 2.40 -22.15
N GLN A 95 -2.89 2.12 -22.99
CA GLN A 95 -4.18 1.58 -22.58
C GLN A 95 -4.04 0.16 -22.02
N SER A 96 -3.27 -0.72 -22.68
CA SER A 96 -2.97 -2.07 -22.18
C SER A 96 -2.22 -2.06 -20.84
N ASP A 97 -1.27 -1.14 -20.65
CA ASP A 97 -0.53 -1.03 -19.39
C ASP A 97 -1.39 -0.45 -18.26
N LEU A 98 -2.28 0.49 -18.58
CA LEU A 98 -3.27 1.01 -17.63
C LEU A 98 -4.28 -0.08 -17.24
N GLU A 99 -4.76 -0.87 -18.20
CA GLU A 99 -5.65 -2.02 -17.98
C GLU A 99 -4.98 -3.07 -17.08
N LYS A 100 -3.72 -3.42 -17.35
CA LYS A 100 -2.94 -4.32 -16.46
C LYS A 100 -2.82 -3.75 -15.05
N GLN A 101 -2.54 -2.45 -14.92
CA GLN A 101 -2.45 -1.80 -13.62
C GLN A 101 -3.80 -1.83 -12.89
N GLN A 102 -4.90 -1.56 -13.58
CA GLN A 102 -6.26 -1.64 -13.04
C GLN A 102 -6.63 -3.07 -12.64
N GLN A 103 -6.27 -4.06 -13.46
CA GLN A 103 -6.53 -5.47 -13.16
C GLN A 103 -5.79 -5.92 -11.90
N ILE A 104 -4.49 -5.60 -11.77
CA ILE A 104 -3.72 -5.92 -10.56
C ILE A 104 -4.33 -5.27 -9.31
N LEU A 105 -4.77 -4.01 -9.42
CA LEU A 105 -5.42 -3.32 -8.30
C LEU A 105 -6.77 -3.97 -7.94
N SER A 106 -7.54 -4.41 -8.94
CA SER A 106 -8.78 -5.15 -8.76
C SER A 106 -8.55 -6.50 -8.08
N ASP A 107 -7.54 -7.27 -8.51
CA ASP A 107 -7.20 -8.57 -7.94
C ASP A 107 -6.76 -8.44 -6.48
N ILE A 108 -5.99 -7.37 -6.17
CA ILE A 108 -5.59 -7.02 -4.81
C ILE A 108 -6.83 -6.69 -3.95
N ASP A 109 -7.76 -5.88 -4.45
CA ASP A 109 -8.95 -5.50 -3.70
C ASP A 109 -9.89 -6.70 -3.49
N ALA A 110 -10.09 -7.53 -4.52
CA ALA A 110 -10.84 -8.77 -4.43
C ALA A 110 -10.26 -9.71 -3.35
N HIS A 111 -8.93 -9.84 -3.31
CA HIS A 111 -8.24 -10.61 -2.27
C HIS A 111 -8.46 -10.02 -0.87
N ASP A 112 -8.35 -8.70 -0.71
CA ASP A 112 -8.61 -8.04 0.57
C ASP A 112 -10.07 -8.17 1.02
N GLN A 113 -11.03 -8.15 0.09
CA GLN A 113 -12.45 -8.38 0.38
C GLN A 113 -12.71 -9.82 0.82
N MET A 114 -12.06 -10.80 0.19
CA MET A 114 -12.13 -12.21 0.61
C MET A 114 -11.62 -12.40 2.04
N LEU A 115 -10.48 -11.77 2.39
CA LEU A 115 -9.93 -11.81 3.76
C LEU A 115 -10.84 -11.18 4.81
N LYS A 116 -11.62 -10.15 4.43
CA LYS A 116 -12.60 -9.48 5.33
C LYS A 116 -13.85 -10.33 5.56
N LYS A 117 -14.27 -11.12 4.56
CA LYS A 117 -15.44 -12.02 4.64
C LYS A 117 -15.14 -13.33 5.37
N THR A 118 -13.86 -13.70 5.51
CA THR A 118 -13.48 -14.93 6.22
C THR A 118 -13.86 -14.80 7.71
N PRO A 119 -14.69 -15.70 8.26
CA PRO A 119 -15.13 -15.61 9.64
C PRO A 119 -13.93 -15.72 10.60
N LYS A 120 -13.94 -14.94 11.68
CA LYS A 120 -12.82 -14.81 12.64
C LYS A 120 -12.37 -16.15 13.25
N CYS A 121 -13.24 -17.17 13.26
CA CYS A 121 -12.92 -18.51 13.73
C CYS A 121 -11.92 -19.27 12.83
N LEU A 122 -11.86 -18.98 11.51
CA LEU A 122 -10.85 -19.56 10.60
C LEU A 122 -9.52 -18.79 10.60
N GLN A 123 -9.48 -17.58 11.17
CA GLN A 123 -8.24 -16.79 11.29
C GLN A 123 -7.36 -17.24 12.46
N ARG A 124 -7.95 -17.94 13.44
CA ARG A 124 -7.18 -18.70 14.44
C ARG A 124 -6.98 -20.08 13.88
N ASN A 125 -5.71 -20.47 13.74
CA ASN A 125 -5.28 -21.78 13.27
C ASN A 125 -5.54 -22.87 14.36
N ASP A 126 -6.71 -22.85 14.98
CA ASP A 126 -7.17 -23.81 15.97
C ASP A 126 -7.80 -24.97 15.21
N ARG A 127 -6.93 -25.84 14.68
CA ARG A 127 -7.35 -27.16 14.22
C ARG A 127 -7.77 -27.97 15.45
N HIS A 128 -9.09 -27.99 15.65
CA HIS A 128 -9.96 -28.98 16.29
C HIS A 128 -10.75 -28.63 17.57
N PHE A 129 -12.05 -28.95 17.45
CA PHE A 129 -13.01 -29.38 18.47
C PHE A 129 -13.59 -28.34 19.42
N ASN A 130 -14.62 -27.61 18.95
CA ASN A 130 -16.01 -27.70 19.45
C ASN A 130 -16.84 -26.51 18.94
N CYS A 131 -17.11 -26.45 17.63
CA CYS A 131 -18.18 -25.59 17.13
C CYS A 131 -19.50 -26.31 17.44
N ARG A 132 -20.16 -25.94 18.55
CA ARG A 132 -21.50 -26.43 18.85
C ARG A 132 -22.44 -25.96 17.75
N SER A 133 -23.08 -26.93 17.12
CA SER A 133 -23.71 -26.92 15.82
C SER A 133 -25.07 -26.20 15.75
N THR A 134 -25.20 -24.98 16.31
CA THR A 134 -26.51 -24.29 16.28
C THR A 134 -26.54 -22.90 15.67
N ASP A 135 -25.42 -22.29 15.26
CA ASP A 135 -25.46 -20.96 14.65
C ASP A 135 -24.87 -20.93 13.22
N PHE A 136 -25.79 -20.95 12.26
CA PHE A 136 -25.76 -20.36 10.91
C PHE A 136 -24.49 -20.52 10.03
N ASN A 137 -24.63 -21.44 9.07
CA ASN A 137 -24.04 -21.43 7.73
C ASN A 137 -22.49 -21.49 7.64
N CYS A 138 -21.89 -22.58 8.13
CA CYS A 138 -20.58 -22.99 7.62
C CYS A 138 -20.79 -23.73 6.28
N GLY A 139 -20.48 -23.05 5.17
CA GLY A 139 -20.51 -23.64 3.84
C GLY A 139 -19.67 -24.92 3.75
N ASN A 140 -20.11 -25.83 2.88
CA ASN A 140 -19.50 -27.14 2.66
C ASN A 140 -17.99 -27.03 2.39
N GLN A 141 -17.24 -28.02 2.87
CA GLN A 141 -15.77 -28.09 2.82
C GLN A 141 -15.17 -28.21 1.40
N ASP A 142 -15.98 -28.10 0.35
CA ASP A 142 -15.60 -28.32 -1.05
C ASP A 142 -15.33 -27.02 -1.84
N ASP A 143 -15.52 -25.84 -1.25
CA ASP A 143 -15.25 -24.55 -1.90
C ASP A 143 -13.82 -24.02 -1.69
N PHE A 144 -12.92 -24.82 -1.11
CA PHE A 144 -11.50 -24.48 -1.03
C PHE A 144 -10.80 -24.78 -2.36
N LYS A 145 -11.13 -23.99 -3.40
CA LYS A 145 -10.38 -24.00 -4.66
C LYS A 145 -8.91 -23.72 -4.37
N GLU A 146 -8.14 -24.76 -4.61
CA GLU A 146 -6.69 -24.81 -4.70
C GLU A 146 -6.14 -23.56 -5.38
N TRP A 147 -5.36 -22.77 -4.64
CA TRP A 147 -4.66 -21.60 -5.17
C TRP A 147 -3.57 -22.10 -6.12
N LYS A 148 -3.88 -22.15 -7.42
CA LYS A 148 -2.83 -22.33 -8.43
C LYS A 148 -1.90 -21.13 -8.37
N GLN A 149 -0.62 -21.37 -8.11
CA GLN A 149 0.45 -20.38 -8.12
C GLN A 149 0.79 -19.84 -9.55
N GLY A 150 -0.15 -19.90 -10.49
CA GLY A 150 -0.08 -19.19 -11.77
C GLY A 150 -1.20 -18.15 -11.75
N GLU A 151 -0.97 -16.86 -11.86
CA GLU A 151 0.00 -16.15 -12.71
C GLU A 151 0.62 -15.01 -11.90
N ILE A 152 1.68 -15.31 -11.16
CA ILE A 152 2.52 -14.26 -10.59
C ILE A 152 3.20 -13.60 -11.79
N ALA A 153 2.82 -12.36 -12.11
CA ALA A 153 3.52 -11.51 -13.08
C ALA A 153 5.03 -11.75 -12.96
N ASP A 154 5.70 -11.98 -14.09
CA ASP A 154 7.09 -12.41 -14.15
C ASP A 154 7.93 -11.64 -13.11
N LYS A 155 8.74 -12.32 -12.30
CA LYS A 155 9.51 -11.69 -11.20
C LYS A 155 10.32 -10.49 -11.69
N GLN A 156 10.68 -10.50 -12.97
CA GLN A 156 11.32 -9.42 -13.69
C GLN A 156 10.38 -8.23 -13.94
N GLN A 157 9.15 -8.45 -14.43
CA GLN A 157 8.10 -7.43 -14.55
C GLN A 157 7.73 -6.80 -13.20
N LEU A 158 7.65 -7.59 -12.11
CA LEU A 158 7.43 -7.08 -10.75
C LEU A 158 8.58 -6.19 -10.25
N LYS A 159 9.84 -6.47 -10.64
CA LYS A 159 10.99 -5.60 -10.33
C LYS A 159 10.92 -4.28 -11.10
N THR A 160 10.55 -4.33 -12.37
CA THR A 160 10.38 -3.14 -13.22
C THR A 160 9.23 -2.28 -12.71
N LEU A 161 8.09 -2.87 -12.37
CA LEU A 161 6.92 -2.18 -11.77
C LEU A 161 7.21 -1.57 -10.39
N LYS A 162 8.08 -2.19 -9.57
CA LYS A 162 8.50 -1.63 -8.28
C LYS A 162 9.19 -0.26 -8.40
N ASN A 163 9.83 0.02 -9.53
CA ASN A 163 10.46 1.32 -9.80
C ASN A 163 9.45 2.40 -10.23
N TYR A 164 8.23 2.01 -10.61
CA TYR A 164 7.17 2.95 -11.05
C TYR A 164 6.20 3.36 -9.94
N ILE A 165 6.30 2.76 -8.75
CA ILE A 165 5.39 3.04 -7.63
C ILE A 165 6.14 3.83 -6.57
N THR A 166 5.81 5.11 -6.44
CA THR A 166 6.31 5.97 -5.37
C THR A 166 5.78 5.47 -4.02
N LYS A 167 6.67 5.36 -3.02
CA LYS A 167 6.31 4.87 -1.68
C LYS A 167 6.80 5.84 -0.63
N ILE A 168 5.96 6.07 0.38
CA ILE A 168 6.31 6.85 1.56
C ILE A 168 6.55 5.90 2.72
N TYR A 169 7.73 6.02 3.34
CA TYR A 169 8.09 5.26 4.54
C TYR A 169 8.02 6.15 5.76
N TYR A 170 7.12 5.83 6.69
CA TYR A 170 7.04 6.50 7.98
C TYR A 170 7.82 5.72 9.02
N CYS A 171 8.84 6.36 9.59
CA CYS A 171 9.66 5.78 10.65
C CYS A 171 9.35 6.48 11.98
N SER A 172 9.14 5.70 13.03
CA SER A 172 8.93 6.22 14.38
C SER A 172 9.74 5.42 15.40
N ARG A 173 10.08 6.04 16.53
CA ARG A 173 10.91 5.43 17.57
C ARG A 173 10.21 4.29 18.32
N THR A 174 8.89 4.36 18.49
CA THR A 174 8.13 3.34 19.23
C THR A 174 6.92 2.82 18.44
N HIS A 175 6.54 1.56 18.70
CA HIS A 175 5.34 0.97 18.10
C HIS A 175 4.04 1.69 18.50
N THR A 176 3.96 2.23 19.73
CA THR A 176 2.80 3.02 20.16
C THR A 176 2.61 4.27 19.30
N GLN A 177 3.70 4.94 18.90
CA GLN A 177 3.62 6.08 17.99
C GLN A 177 3.12 5.66 16.60
N LEU A 178 3.54 4.49 16.10
CA LEU A 178 3.03 3.94 14.83
C LEU A 178 1.54 3.60 14.92
N SER A 179 1.09 3.02 16.04
CA SER A 179 -0.34 2.76 16.26
C SER A 179 -1.15 4.06 16.28
N GLN A 180 -0.66 5.10 16.95
CA GLN A 180 -1.27 6.44 16.95
C GLN A 180 -1.31 7.04 15.54
N PHE A 181 -0.22 6.91 14.78
CA PHE A 181 -0.15 7.33 13.39
C PHE A 181 -1.22 6.65 12.54
N ILE A 182 -1.39 5.32 12.65
CA ILE A 182 -2.41 4.58 11.89
C ILE A 182 -3.82 5.03 12.25
N THR A 183 -4.09 5.32 13.53
CA THR A 183 -5.38 5.88 13.95
C THR A 183 -5.63 7.24 13.30
N GLN A 184 -4.63 8.13 13.28
CA GLN A 184 -4.75 9.44 12.62
C GLN A 184 -4.90 9.31 11.10
N PHE A 185 -4.12 8.43 10.46
CA PHE A 185 -4.25 8.14 9.03
C PHE A 185 -5.67 7.70 8.67
N LYS A 186 -6.29 6.83 9.47
CA LYS A 186 -7.66 6.35 9.26
C LYS A 186 -8.72 7.45 9.36
N GLN A 187 -8.43 8.59 10.01
CA GLN A 187 -9.31 9.75 10.09
C GLN A 187 -9.23 10.64 8.83
N THR A 188 -8.23 10.44 7.98
CA THR A 188 -8.06 11.23 6.76
C THR A 188 -8.85 10.67 5.59
N LYS A 189 -9.20 11.54 4.63
CA LYS A 189 -9.81 11.15 3.34
C LYS A 189 -8.87 10.31 2.46
N TYR A 190 -7.57 10.31 2.77
CA TYR A 190 -6.56 9.54 2.02
C TYR A 190 -6.66 8.03 2.23
N LYS A 191 -7.38 7.56 3.26
CA LYS A 191 -7.57 6.14 3.56
C LYS A 191 -8.12 5.33 2.37
N SER A 192 -8.99 5.91 1.54
CA SER A 192 -9.58 5.21 0.39
C SER A 192 -8.66 5.16 -0.82
N HIS A 193 -7.66 6.03 -0.90
CA HIS A 193 -6.80 6.21 -2.06
C HIS A 193 -5.43 5.54 -1.88
N VAL A 194 -4.98 5.36 -0.64
CA VAL A 194 -3.63 4.89 -0.33
C VAL A 194 -3.68 3.61 0.52
N ARG A 195 -2.94 2.58 0.09
CA ARG A 195 -2.74 1.36 0.88
C ARG A 195 -1.60 1.56 1.87
N THR A 196 -1.84 1.22 3.13
CA THR A 196 -0.86 1.36 4.22
C THR A 196 -0.61 0.01 4.87
N SER A 197 0.67 -0.35 5.08
CA SER A 197 1.09 -1.55 5.78
C SER A 197 2.02 -1.20 6.95
N THR A 198 1.76 -1.76 8.12
CA THR A 198 2.57 -1.54 9.32
C THR A 198 3.60 -2.64 9.45
N LEU A 199 4.87 -2.27 9.51
CA LEU A 199 5.96 -3.20 9.82
C LEU A 199 6.22 -3.20 11.34
N ALA A 200 6.26 -4.39 11.93
CA ALA A 200 6.56 -4.55 13.34
C ALA A 200 7.34 -5.83 13.64
N SER A 201 7.84 -5.93 14.88
CA SER A 201 8.60 -7.09 15.32
C SER A 201 7.76 -8.37 15.24
N ARG A 202 8.43 -9.53 15.15
CA ARG A 202 7.75 -10.83 15.15
C ARG A 202 6.91 -11.03 16.41
N GLN A 203 7.35 -10.47 17.54
CA GLN A 203 6.59 -10.53 18.79
C GLN A 203 5.20 -9.91 18.68
N LEU A 204 5.05 -8.83 17.90
CA LEU A 204 3.77 -8.13 17.74
C LEU A 204 2.89 -8.73 16.63
N LEU A 205 3.50 -9.31 15.59
CA LEU A 205 2.79 -9.80 14.40
C LEU A 205 2.74 -11.33 14.29
N CYS A 206 3.24 -12.08 15.27
CA CYS A 206 3.22 -13.54 15.21
C CYS A 206 1.80 -14.10 15.33
N ILE A 207 1.34 -14.78 14.29
CA ILE A 207 0.04 -15.49 14.30
C ILE A 207 0.12 -16.92 14.85
N HIS A 208 1.33 -17.47 15.00
CA HIS A 208 1.49 -18.87 15.40
C HIS A 208 1.18 -19.05 16.89
N PRO A 209 0.20 -19.90 17.27
CA PRO A 209 -0.35 -19.93 18.63
C PRO A 209 0.68 -20.30 19.71
N LYS A 210 1.67 -21.14 19.37
CA LYS A 210 2.77 -21.51 20.30
C LYS A 210 3.87 -20.46 20.43
N LEU A 211 4.03 -19.57 19.44
CA LEU A 211 5.11 -18.59 19.40
C LEU A 211 4.67 -17.21 19.88
N ASN A 212 3.41 -16.84 19.63
CA ASN A 212 2.83 -15.57 20.06
C ASN A 212 2.83 -15.40 21.60
N LYS A 213 2.79 -16.52 22.35
CA LYS A 213 2.82 -16.49 23.83
C LYS A 213 4.20 -16.21 24.43
N ILE A 214 5.25 -16.20 23.62
CA ILE A 214 6.62 -16.04 24.12
C ILE A 214 6.91 -14.55 24.31
N ALA A 215 7.35 -14.17 25.52
CA ALA A 215 7.68 -12.77 25.84
C ALA A 215 9.08 -12.35 25.36
N ASP A 216 10.02 -13.30 25.24
CA ASP A 216 11.39 -13.01 24.80
C ASP A 216 11.47 -12.85 23.26
N PRO A 217 11.85 -11.65 22.76
CA PRO A 217 11.98 -11.40 21.33
C PRO A 217 13.02 -12.31 20.63
N GLN A 218 14.12 -12.64 21.31
CA GLN A 218 15.18 -13.46 20.72
C GLN A 218 14.71 -14.90 20.53
N LEU A 219 14.11 -15.48 21.58
CA LEU A 219 13.55 -16.82 21.52
C LEU A 219 12.42 -16.95 20.48
N ILE A 220 11.59 -15.91 20.29
CA ILE A 220 10.59 -15.88 19.21
C ILE A 220 11.28 -15.97 17.85
N ASN A 221 12.34 -15.19 17.62
CA ASN A 221 13.04 -15.18 16.34
C ASN A 221 13.63 -16.54 16.02
N ASP A 222 14.29 -17.18 17.00
CA ASP A 222 14.94 -18.48 16.79
C ASP A 222 13.95 -19.60 16.60
N LYS A 223 12.88 -19.65 17.41
CA LYS A 223 11.82 -20.63 17.20
C LYS A 223 11.10 -20.38 15.89
N CYS A 224 10.80 -19.13 15.52
CA CYS A 224 10.16 -18.81 14.24
C CYS A 224 10.99 -19.33 13.05
N LYS A 225 12.32 -19.21 13.08
CA LYS A 225 13.21 -19.81 12.08
C LYS A 225 13.07 -21.34 12.04
N LYS A 226 13.06 -22.00 13.20
CA LYS A 226 12.86 -23.45 13.29
C LYS A 226 11.54 -23.90 12.69
N TYR A 227 10.43 -23.24 13.03
CA TYR A 227 9.10 -23.57 12.50
C TYR A 227 8.95 -23.27 11.00
N ARG A 228 9.65 -22.27 10.45
CA ARG A 228 9.64 -22.00 9.00
C ARG A 228 10.28 -23.12 8.17
N GLY A 229 11.19 -23.90 8.75
CA GLY A 229 11.82 -25.04 8.10
C GLY A 229 10.99 -26.32 8.08
N ILE A 230 9.75 -26.31 8.60
CA ILE A 230 8.88 -27.49 8.76
C ILE A 230 7.59 -27.33 7.95
N PHE A 231 7.64 -26.69 6.78
CA PHE A 231 6.67 -26.99 5.74
C PHE A 231 7.24 -28.17 4.95
N PRO A 232 6.73 -29.40 5.12
CA PRO A 232 7.04 -30.43 4.15
C PRO A 232 6.56 -29.90 2.79
N ALA A 233 7.50 -29.81 1.85
CA ALA A 233 7.17 -29.81 0.44
C ALA A 233 6.48 -31.15 0.17
N ASN A 234 5.16 -31.18 0.34
CA ASN A 234 4.37 -32.27 -0.21
C ASN A 234 4.26 -31.95 -1.70
N PHE A 235 5.03 -32.75 -2.46
CA PHE A 235 5.01 -32.89 -3.91
C PHE A 235 3.61 -33.21 -4.43
#